data_AF-A0A934F3T9-F1
#
_entry.id   AF-A0A934F3T9-F1
#
_cell.length_a   1.000
_cell.length_b   1.000
_cell.length_c   1.000
_cell.angle_alpha   90.00
_cell.angle_beta   90.00
_cell.angle_gamma   90.00
#
_symmetry.space_group_name_H-M   'P 1'
#
loop_
_entity.id
_entity.type
_entity.pdbx_description
1 polymer ?
#
loop_
_entity_poly.entity_id
_entity_poly.type
_entity_poly.pdbx_seq_one_letter_code
_entity_poly.pdbx_strand_id
1 'polypeptide(L)'
;MKKLVLLAFSLVFPSALFAVPRLQLDVLGGTYVGGGDETVYATNDPFVLVALLDPTTNVPVGENFDKFYISAAIVPKVGETSGGAPTADFGSFSINGTTYSYTGAASNMQYGGPPVDNSNIFPTLPTHGIYATWFAEVQFYFGANDRAVVYNSMDDPGGLQTAANGGLLYHSFLVDTSGLNAGFAVHFDLYDEIIQQKKNSTNYSLHFAPFSHDAQGETHAHEVPETVYNLGLLSAAVALLGALRRRCSGR
;
A
#
# COMPACT_ATOMS: atom_id res chain seq x y z
N MET A 1 19.53 23.20 58.38
CA MET A 1 19.60 23.69 56.98
C MET A 1 19.27 22.52 56.07
N LYS A 2 18.07 22.49 55.44
CA LYS A 2 17.65 21.39 54.56
C LYS A 2 17.93 21.80 53.12
N LYS A 3 18.78 21.05 52.41
CA LYS A 3 19.13 21.30 51.00
C LYS A 3 18.00 20.75 50.12
N LEU A 4 17.37 21.63 49.35
CA LEU A 4 16.40 21.29 48.32
C LEU A 4 17.18 20.82 47.08
N VAL A 5 17.07 19.54 46.72
CA VAL A 5 17.63 19.01 45.47
C VAL A 5 16.56 19.15 44.40
N LEU A 6 16.77 20.05 43.45
CA LEU A 6 15.90 20.20 42.28
C LEU A 6 16.28 19.11 41.27
N LEU A 7 15.38 18.15 41.03
CA LEU A 7 15.54 17.14 39.99
C LEU A 7 15.10 17.75 38.66
N ALA A 8 16.06 18.17 37.84
CA ALA A 8 15.79 18.67 36.49
C ALA A 8 15.50 17.48 35.56
N PHE A 9 14.23 17.32 35.16
CA PHE A 9 13.81 16.33 34.18
C PHE A 9 14.09 16.91 32.79
N SER A 10 15.22 16.52 32.17
CA SER A 10 15.49 16.85 30.76
C SER A 10 14.46 16.13 29.88
N LEU A 11 13.50 16.89 29.36
CA LEU A 11 12.61 16.47 28.27
C LEU A 11 13.46 16.32 27.01
N VAL A 12 13.95 15.10 26.77
CA VAL A 12 14.47 14.72 25.46
C VAL A 12 13.25 14.60 24.55
N PHE A 13 13.05 15.56 23.66
CA PHE A 13 12.05 15.44 22.60
C PHE A 13 12.52 14.31 21.67
N PRO A 14 11.79 13.18 21.59
CA PRO A 14 12.11 12.17 20.59
C PRO A 14 11.91 12.80 19.21
N SER A 15 12.93 12.74 18.35
CA SER A 15 12.72 12.91 16.92
C SER A 15 11.70 11.89 16.48
N ALA A 16 10.66 12.32 15.74
CA ALA A 16 9.70 11.40 15.15
C ALA A 16 10.47 10.40 14.27
N LEU A 17 10.52 9.14 14.70
CA LEU A 17 11.03 8.05 13.90
C LEU A 17 9.82 7.51 13.12
N PHE A 18 9.68 7.91 11.86
CA PHE A 18 8.66 7.32 11.00
C PHE A 18 9.09 5.88 10.69
N ALA A 19 8.30 4.90 11.11
CA ALA A 19 8.48 3.51 10.72
C ALA A 19 7.97 3.33 9.28
N VAL A 20 8.69 3.90 8.32
CA VAL A 20 8.31 3.81 6.90
C VAL A 20 8.68 2.41 6.39
N PRO A 21 7.72 1.66 5.84
CA PRO A 21 8.03 0.38 5.24
C PRO A 21 8.97 0.52 4.06
N ARG A 22 9.67 -0.58 3.75
CA ARG A 22 10.54 -0.63 2.57
C ARG A 22 9.75 -0.37 1.29
N LEU A 23 8.62 -1.03 1.13
CA LEU A 23 7.71 -0.92 -0.01
C LEU A 23 6.37 -0.46 0.52
N GLN A 24 5.74 0.46 -0.19
CA GLN A 24 4.37 0.89 0.10
C GLN A 24 3.70 1.39 -1.19
N LEU A 25 2.40 1.20 -1.29
CA LEU A 25 1.56 1.84 -2.29
C LEU A 25 0.83 3.03 -1.68
N ASP A 26 0.53 3.99 -2.54
CA ASP A 26 -0.30 5.15 -2.24
C ASP A 26 -1.15 5.51 -3.47
N VAL A 27 -2.20 6.28 -3.26
CA VAL A 27 -3.01 6.84 -4.34
C VAL A 27 -3.08 8.35 -4.16
N LEU A 28 -2.78 9.11 -5.20
CA LEU A 28 -2.87 10.57 -5.14
C LEU A 28 -4.32 11.01 -4.90
N GLY A 29 -4.53 11.75 -3.81
CA GLY A 29 -5.86 12.14 -3.35
C GLY A 29 -6.67 10.98 -2.75
N GLY A 30 -6.04 9.83 -2.48
CA GLY A 30 -6.67 8.67 -1.89
C GLY A 30 -7.03 8.87 -0.41
N THR A 31 -7.79 7.92 0.13
CA THR A 31 -8.17 7.88 1.54
C THR A 31 -7.78 6.54 2.14
N TYR A 32 -7.09 6.56 3.27
CA TYR A 32 -6.75 5.35 4.01
C TYR A 32 -7.94 4.84 4.84
N VAL A 33 -8.27 3.56 4.69
CA VAL A 33 -9.31 2.86 5.47
C VAL A 33 -8.63 1.85 6.38
N GLY A 34 -8.56 2.14 7.68
CA GLY A 34 -7.92 1.27 8.67
C GLY A 34 -8.83 0.17 9.24
N GLY A 35 -8.33 -0.54 10.26
CA GLY A 35 -9.04 -1.58 10.99
C GLY A 35 -8.83 -2.96 10.40
N GLY A 36 -9.87 -3.51 9.76
CA GLY A 36 -9.79 -4.83 9.12
C GLY A 36 -9.38 -4.80 7.64
N ASP A 37 -9.34 -3.60 7.06
CA ASP A 37 -9.17 -3.36 5.62
C ASP A 37 -7.78 -2.80 5.29
N GLU A 38 -7.29 -1.87 6.11
CA GLU A 38 -5.93 -1.32 6.10
C GLU A 38 -5.39 -0.94 4.70
N THR A 39 -6.21 -0.29 3.86
CA THR A 39 -5.91 -0.05 2.44
C THR A 39 -6.07 1.43 2.06
N VAL A 40 -5.25 1.94 1.13
CA VAL A 40 -5.47 3.27 0.52
C VAL A 40 -6.41 3.16 -0.67
N TYR A 41 -7.58 3.76 -0.56
CA TYR A 41 -8.59 3.78 -1.63
C TYR A 41 -8.43 5.00 -2.53
N ALA A 42 -8.49 4.78 -3.84
CA ALA A 42 -8.69 5.86 -4.80
C ALA A 42 -10.04 6.53 -4.56
N THR A 43 -10.13 7.85 -4.71
CA THR A 43 -11.40 8.61 -4.60
C THR A 43 -11.88 9.17 -5.94
N ASN A 44 -11.16 8.87 -7.01
CA ASN A 44 -11.42 9.36 -8.37
C ASN A 44 -11.09 8.25 -9.37
N ASP A 45 -11.63 8.37 -10.58
CA ASP A 45 -11.31 7.51 -11.71
C ASP A 45 -11.24 8.38 -12.99
N PRO A 46 -10.12 8.39 -13.73
CA PRO A 46 -8.86 7.70 -13.44
C PRO A 46 -8.14 8.27 -12.21
N PHE A 47 -7.21 7.49 -11.64
CA PHE A 47 -6.36 7.88 -10.52
C PHE A 47 -4.89 7.60 -10.77
N VAL A 48 -4.03 8.17 -9.92
CA VAL A 48 -2.59 7.93 -9.97
C VAL A 48 -2.20 7.05 -8.79
N LEU A 49 -1.85 5.80 -9.09
CA LEU A 49 -1.22 4.88 -8.15
C LEU A 49 0.27 5.23 -8.05
N VAL A 50 0.82 5.21 -6.84
CA VAL A 50 2.22 5.52 -6.58
C VAL A 50 2.85 4.35 -5.83
N ALA A 51 3.85 3.72 -6.44
CA ALA A 51 4.74 2.82 -5.74
C ALA A 51 5.86 3.62 -5.09
N LEU A 52 6.23 3.27 -3.86
CA LEU A 52 7.25 3.94 -3.07
C LEU A 52 8.25 2.92 -2.54
N LEU A 53 9.52 3.32 -2.54
CA LEU A 53 10.64 2.51 -2.04
C LEU A 53 11.50 3.34 -1.08
N ASP A 54 11.79 2.79 0.10
CA ASP A 54 12.88 3.25 0.96
C ASP A 54 14.22 2.61 0.52
N PRO A 55 15.11 3.37 -0.16
CA PRO A 55 16.37 2.86 -0.68
C PRO A 55 17.43 2.64 0.41
N THR A 56 17.19 3.05 1.66
CA THR A 56 18.14 2.86 2.77
C THR A 56 18.29 1.39 3.19
N THR A 57 17.42 0.52 2.67
CA THR A 57 17.42 -0.93 2.91
C THR A 57 18.48 -1.71 2.09
N ASN A 58 19.49 -1.03 1.52
CA ASN A 58 20.57 -1.59 0.68
C ASN A 58 20.11 -2.23 -0.63
N VAL A 59 19.12 -1.63 -1.28
CA VAL A 59 18.60 -2.11 -2.56
C VAL A 59 19.29 -1.35 -3.70
N PRO A 60 19.99 -2.03 -4.63
CA PRO A 60 20.44 -1.40 -5.86
C PRO A 60 19.23 -0.99 -6.71
N VAL A 61 19.20 0.27 -7.18
CA VAL A 61 18.05 0.84 -7.89
C VAL A 61 18.41 1.34 -9.29
N GLY A 62 17.50 1.13 -10.25
CA GLY A 62 17.64 1.53 -11.66
C GLY A 62 17.41 0.36 -12.63
N GLU A 63 17.33 0.65 -13.92
CA GLU A 63 16.96 -0.32 -14.98
C GLU A 63 17.89 -1.55 -15.09
N ASN A 64 19.12 -1.44 -14.57
CA ASN A 64 20.10 -2.53 -14.55
C ASN A 64 20.08 -3.34 -13.23
N PHE A 65 19.13 -3.07 -12.34
CA PHE A 65 19.07 -3.62 -10.99
C PHE A 65 17.75 -4.36 -10.73
N ASP A 66 17.32 -4.43 -9.48
CA ASP A 66 16.16 -5.20 -9.03
C ASP A 66 14.88 -4.76 -9.74
N LYS A 67 14.07 -5.76 -10.09
CA LYS A 67 12.76 -5.58 -10.71
C LYS A 67 11.70 -5.50 -9.64
N PHE A 68 10.78 -4.55 -9.82
CA PHE A 68 9.61 -4.39 -8.99
C PHE A 68 8.37 -4.70 -9.79
N TYR A 69 7.32 -5.08 -9.09
CA TYR A 69 6.07 -5.48 -9.70
C TYR A 69 4.91 -4.89 -8.90
N ILE A 70 3.91 -4.38 -9.62
CA ILE A 70 2.58 -4.23 -9.06
C ILE A 70 1.72 -5.40 -9.54
N SER A 71 1.01 -6.04 -8.63
CA SER A 71 -0.13 -6.89 -8.98
C SER A 71 -1.36 -6.00 -9.11
N ALA A 72 -2.27 -6.33 -10.02
CA ALA A 72 -3.54 -5.65 -10.22
C ALA A 72 -4.64 -6.71 -10.29
N ALA A 73 -5.27 -7.00 -9.15
CA ALA A 73 -6.18 -8.11 -8.94
C ALA A 73 -7.65 -7.67 -8.90
N ILE A 74 -8.52 -8.43 -9.56
CA ILE A 74 -9.96 -8.15 -9.56
C ILE A 74 -10.56 -8.44 -8.18
N VAL A 75 -11.27 -7.46 -7.64
CA VAL A 75 -12.08 -7.58 -6.43
C VAL A 75 -13.55 -7.24 -6.75
N PRO A 76 -14.54 -7.96 -6.18
CA PRO A 76 -14.38 -9.18 -5.37
C PRO A 76 -13.81 -10.33 -6.19
N LYS A 77 -13.31 -11.35 -5.48
CA LYS A 77 -12.72 -12.57 -6.07
C LYS A 77 -13.60 -13.15 -7.19
N VAL A 78 -13.06 -13.17 -8.40
CA VAL A 78 -13.61 -13.94 -9.52
C VAL A 78 -12.88 -15.26 -9.65
N GLY A 79 -13.62 -16.37 -9.59
CA GLY A 79 -13.08 -17.72 -9.77
C GLY A 79 -12.82 -18.08 -11.24
N GLU A 80 -12.21 -19.24 -11.47
CA GLU A 80 -11.97 -19.82 -12.79
C GLU A 80 -12.89 -21.03 -13.04
N THR A 81 -13.45 -21.10 -14.25
CA THR A 81 -14.25 -22.23 -14.73
C THR A 81 -13.34 -23.38 -15.20
N SER A 82 -13.88 -24.60 -15.33
CA SER A 82 -13.11 -25.74 -15.86
C SER A 82 -12.55 -25.54 -17.28
N GLY A 83 -13.01 -24.52 -18.01
CA GLY A 83 -12.50 -24.13 -19.33
C GLY A 83 -11.41 -23.04 -19.31
N GLY A 84 -10.92 -22.62 -18.13
CA GLY A 84 -9.90 -21.57 -18.02
C GLY A 84 -10.44 -20.15 -18.26
N ALA A 85 -11.74 -19.95 -18.02
CA ALA A 85 -12.40 -18.65 -18.17
C ALA A 85 -12.91 -18.11 -16.82
N PRO A 86 -13.01 -16.78 -16.64
CA PRO A 86 -13.62 -16.19 -15.47
C PRO A 86 -15.04 -16.68 -15.24
N THR A 87 -15.39 -16.85 -13.98
CA THR A 87 -16.76 -17.18 -13.55
C THR A 87 -17.73 -15.99 -13.67
N ALA A 88 -17.19 -14.78 -13.81
CA ALA A 88 -17.95 -13.54 -14.04
C ALA A 88 -17.19 -12.63 -14.99
N ASP A 89 -17.92 -11.87 -15.81
CA ASP A 89 -17.37 -10.79 -16.62
C ASP A 89 -17.14 -9.55 -15.75
N PHE A 90 -15.88 -9.23 -15.49
CA PHE A 90 -15.48 -8.06 -14.70
C PHE A 90 -15.19 -6.82 -15.57
N GLY A 91 -15.28 -6.92 -16.89
CA GLY A 91 -14.93 -5.83 -17.81
C GLY A 91 -13.42 -5.69 -18.01
N SER A 92 -12.93 -4.45 -18.05
CA SER A 92 -11.52 -4.13 -18.30
C SER A 92 -11.05 -2.92 -17.51
N PHE A 93 -9.76 -2.85 -17.22
CA PHE A 93 -9.12 -1.64 -16.69
C PHE A 93 -7.88 -1.32 -17.51
N SER A 94 -7.26 -0.17 -17.30
CA SER A 94 -5.98 0.13 -17.94
C SER A 94 -4.96 0.70 -16.95
N ILE A 95 -3.68 0.38 -17.21
CA ILE A 95 -2.53 0.94 -16.48
C ILE A 95 -1.60 1.55 -17.51
N ASN A 96 -1.31 2.84 -17.38
CA ASN A 96 -0.51 3.61 -18.33
C ASN A 96 -1.00 3.45 -19.79
N GLY A 97 -2.33 3.39 -19.97
CA GLY A 97 -2.98 3.19 -21.28
C GLY A 97 -2.95 1.76 -21.82
N THR A 98 -2.34 0.80 -21.13
CA THR A 98 -2.40 -0.63 -21.48
C THR A 98 -3.67 -1.23 -20.89
N THR A 99 -4.58 -1.71 -21.73
CA THR A 99 -5.84 -2.32 -21.29
C THR A 99 -5.63 -3.77 -20.84
N TYR A 100 -6.14 -4.12 -19.67
CA TYR A 100 -6.17 -5.46 -19.10
C TYR A 100 -7.60 -5.98 -19.05
N SER A 101 -7.82 -7.16 -19.63
CA SER A 101 -9.13 -7.81 -19.70
C SER A 101 -8.96 -9.29 -20.02
N TYR A 102 -9.98 -10.09 -19.68
CA TYR A 102 -10.03 -11.47 -20.15
C TYR A 102 -10.52 -11.54 -21.60
N THR A 103 -9.66 -12.03 -22.51
CA THR A 103 -10.00 -12.23 -23.94
C THR A 103 -9.81 -13.69 -24.38
N GLY A 104 -9.88 -14.63 -23.45
CA GLY A 104 -9.59 -16.04 -23.72
C GLY A 104 -8.10 -16.34 -23.68
N ALA A 105 -7.62 -17.15 -24.63
CA ALA A 105 -6.21 -17.59 -24.69
C ALA A 105 -5.20 -16.46 -24.94
N ALA A 106 -5.64 -15.29 -25.39
CA ALA A 106 -4.81 -14.09 -25.59
C ALA A 106 -4.95 -13.07 -24.43
N SER A 107 -5.58 -13.47 -23.33
CA SER A 107 -5.72 -12.65 -22.13
C SER A 107 -4.35 -12.22 -21.61
N ASN A 108 -4.24 -10.95 -21.22
CA ASN A 108 -3.08 -10.42 -20.49
C ASN A 108 -3.28 -10.45 -18.97
N MET A 109 -4.29 -11.20 -18.52
CA MET A 109 -4.58 -11.50 -17.13
C MET A 109 -4.47 -12.99 -16.87
N GLN A 110 -4.09 -13.35 -15.64
CA GLN A 110 -3.89 -14.72 -15.18
C GLN A 110 -4.74 -15.00 -13.95
N TYR A 111 -5.19 -16.24 -13.79
CA TYR A 111 -5.87 -16.68 -12.58
C TYR A 111 -4.86 -17.28 -11.59
N GLY A 112 -4.90 -16.85 -10.34
CA GLY A 112 -4.02 -17.36 -9.30
C GLY A 112 -3.70 -16.31 -8.24
N GLY A 113 -2.47 -16.35 -7.74
CA GLY A 113 -1.88 -15.28 -6.92
C GLY A 113 -0.47 -14.96 -7.41
N PRO A 114 0.02 -13.72 -7.26
CA PRO A 114 1.36 -13.36 -7.67
C PRO A 114 2.42 -14.00 -6.75
N PRO A 115 3.70 -13.99 -7.15
CA PRO A 115 4.18 -13.60 -8.49
C PRO A 115 3.70 -14.61 -9.53
N VAL A 116 3.71 -14.23 -10.80
CA VAL A 116 3.40 -15.16 -11.90
C VAL A 116 4.36 -16.35 -11.82
N ASP A 117 3.86 -17.47 -11.32
CA ASP A 117 4.66 -18.67 -11.17
C ASP A 117 4.84 -19.36 -12.53
N ASN A 118 5.95 -19.04 -13.18
CA ASN A 118 6.36 -19.66 -14.43
C ASN A 118 7.15 -20.97 -14.20
N SER A 119 7.25 -21.50 -12.96
CA SER A 119 8.09 -22.70 -12.73
C SER A 119 7.72 -23.66 -11.57
N ASN A 120 6.76 -23.37 -10.68
CA ASN A 120 6.51 -24.09 -9.41
C ASN A 120 7.73 -24.17 -8.47
N ILE A 121 8.74 -23.31 -8.66
CA ILE A 121 9.99 -23.35 -7.89
C ILE A 121 9.94 -22.41 -6.67
N PHE A 122 9.02 -21.44 -6.65
CA PHE A 122 9.05 -20.34 -5.70
C PHE A 122 7.74 -20.19 -4.90
N PRO A 123 7.81 -19.78 -3.62
CA PRO A 123 6.62 -19.58 -2.80
C PRO A 123 5.76 -18.43 -3.34
N THR A 124 4.45 -18.68 -3.45
CA THR A 124 3.46 -17.67 -3.77
C THR A 124 3.30 -16.65 -2.64
N LEU A 125 2.79 -15.46 -2.98
CA LEU A 125 2.36 -14.46 -2.00
C LEU A 125 1.55 -15.09 -0.87
N PRO A 126 1.78 -14.70 0.40
CA PRO A 126 0.83 -14.97 1.46
C PRO A 126 -0.55 -14.49 1.00
N THR A 127 -1.56 -15.37 1.12
CA THR A 127 -2.92 -15.05 0.70
C THR A 127 -3.50 -14.00 1.63
N HIS A 128 -3.27 -12.71 1.33
CA HIS A 128 -3.92 -11.59 2.01
C HIS A 128 -5.40 -11.47 1.58
N GLY A 129 -6.13 -12.57 1.67
CA GLY A 129 -7.58 -12.61 1.54
C GLY A 129 -8.15 -12.46 0.13
N ILE A 130 -7.44 -11.82 -0.82
CA ILE A 130 -7.94 -11.50 -2.17
C ILE A 130 -7.54 -12.51 -3.27
N TYR A 131 -6.56 -13.38 -3.01
CA TYR A 131 -6.16 -14.46 -3.92
C TYR A 131 -6.76 -15.83 -3.51
N ALA A 132 -6.99 -16.77 -4.44
CA ALA A 132 -6.78 -16.64 -5.89
C ALA A 132 -7.89 -15.81 -6.59
N THR A 133 -7.50 -15.05 -7.61
CA THR A 133 -8.41 -14.36 -8.52
C THR A 133 -7.72 -14.03 -9.85
N TRP A 134 -8.40 -13.33 -10.75
CA TRP A 134 -7.82 -12.82 -11.99
C TRP A 134 -7.00 -11.56 -11.71
N PHE A 135 -5.74 -11.55 -12.13
CA PHE A 135 -4.84 -10.42 -11.93
C PHE A 135 -3.94 -10.18 -13.14
N ALA A 136 -3.42 -8.96 -13.24
CA ALA A 136 -2.30 -8.61 -14.10
C ALA A 136 -1.06 -8.29 -13.25
N GLU A 137 0.12 -8.51 -13.80
CA GLU A 137 1.39 -8.15 -13.19
C GLU A 137 2.10 -7.12 -14.09
N VAL A 138 2.52 -5.99 -13.53
CA VAL A 138 3.23 -4.95 -14.27
C VAL A 138 4.62 -4.78 -13.68
N GLN A 139 5.63 -5.18 -14.45
CA GLN A 139 7.03 -4.99 -14.10
C GLN A 139 7.45 -3.53 -14.31
N PHE A 140 8.20 -2.96 -13.38
CA PHE A 140 8.76 -1.61 -13.47
C PHE A 140 10.10 -1.49 -12.74
N TYR A 141 10.68 -0.29 -12.82
CA TYR A 141 11.91 0.10 -12.13
C TYR A 141 11.73 1.47 -11.49
N PHE A 142 12.31 1.66 -10.30
CA PHE A 142 12.45 2.98 -9.70
C PHE A 142 13.56 3.78 -10.39
N GLY A 143 13.24 4.99 -10.85
CA GLY A 143 14.24 5.92 -11.36
C GLY A 143 15.02 6.53 -10.21
N ALA A 144 16.35 6.53 -10.27
CA ALA A 144 17.21 7.03 -9.18
C ALA A 144 16.99 8.53 -8.84
N ASN A 145 16.40 9.28 -9.78
CA ASN A 145 16.07 10.69 -9.67
C ASN A 145 14.61 10.96 -9.29
N ASP A 146 13.74 9.95 -9.34
CA ASP A 146 12.33 10.07 -8.99
C ASP A 146 12.20 9.98 -7.47
N ARG A 147 12.44 11.13 -6.82
CA ARG A 147 12.63 11.24 -5.37
C ARG A 147 11.47 11.95 -4.70
N ALA A 148 11.06 11.46 -3.54
CA ALA A 148 10.00 12.03 -2.72
C ALA A 148 10.45 12.27 -1.28
N VAL A 149 9.84 13.27 -0.63
CA VAL A 149 9.94 13.45 0.83
C VAL A 149 9.51 12.16 1.52
N VAL A 150 10.10 11.85 2.67
CA VAL A 150 9.74 10.65 3.44
C VAL A 150 8.36 10.83 4.05
N TYR A 151 7.46 9.89 3.78
CA TYR A 151 6.14 9.77 4.41
C TYR A 151 5.72 8.29 4.46
N ASN A 152 4.70 8.03 5.26
CA ASN A 152 4.06 6.73 5.39
C ASN A 152 2.66 6.84 4.78
N SER A 153 2.32 6.03 3.77
CA SER A 153 1.03 6.16 3.06
C SER A 153 -0.19 5.80 3.91
N MET A 154 -0.01 5.02 4.99
CA MET A 154 -1.03 4.80 6.00
C MET A 154 -1.35 6.07 6.80
N ASP A 155 -0.30 6.84 7.16
CA ASP A 155 -0.43 8.02 8.02
C ASP A 155 -0.79 9.28 7.21
N ASP A 156 -0.34 9.37 5.96
CA ASP A 156 -0.48 10.51 5.05
C ASP A 156 -0.81 10.04 3.62
N PRO A 157 -2.01 9.49 3.38
CA PRO A 157 -2.42 9.03 2.05
C PRO A 157 -2.50 10.19 1.07
N GLY A 158 -1.98 9.99 -0.14
CA GLY A 158 -1.80 11.05 -1.14
C GLY A 158 -0.66 12.03 -0.81
N GLY A 159 0.18 11.74 0.19
CA GLY A 159 1.24 12.59 0.71
C GLY A 159 2.46 12.77 -0.21
N LEU A 160 2.39 12.32 -1.46
CA LEU A 160 3.51 12.44 -2.41
C LEU A 160 3.92 13.91 -2.62
N GLN A 161 5.06 14.27 -2.04
CA GLN A 161 5.76 15.51 -2.35
C GLN A 161 7.12 15.19 -2.98
N THR A 162 7.31 15.57 -4.24
CA THR A 162 8.59 15.36 -4.93
C THR A 162 9.68 16.25 -4.35
N ALA A 163 10.89 15.71 -4.24
CA ALA A 163 12.04 16.45 -3.73
C ALA A 163 13.33 15.84 -4.28
N ALA A 164 14.21 16.64 -4.91
CA ALA A 164 15.45 16.13 -5.52
C ALA A 164 16.36 15.35 -4.54
N ASN A 165 16.33 15.72 -3.25
CA ASN A 165 17.06 15.04 -2.18
C ASN A 165 16.13 14.21 -1.27
N GLY A 166 14.99 13.77 -1.81
CA GLY A 166 14.00 12.97 -1.11
C GLY A 166 14.56 11.66 -0.58
N GLY A 167 14.03 11.22 0.55
CA GLY A 167 14.44 9.96 1.18
C GLY A 167 13.79 8.74 0.54
N LEU A 168 12.65 8.90 -0.15
CA LEU A 168 11.98 7.82 -0.88
C LEU A 168 12.22 7.94 -2.38
N LEU A 169 12.14 6.80 -3.05
CA LEU A 169 11.96 6.73 -4.50
C LEU A 169 10.49 6.50 -4.80
N TYR A 170 10.00 7.01 -5.94
CA TYR A 170 8.63 6.79 -6.37
C TYR A 170 8.54 6.36 -7.84
N HIS A 171 7.47 5.66 -8.18
CA HIS A 171 7.06 5.40 -9.55
C HIS A 171 5.54 5.54 -9.64
N SER A 172 5.04 6.23 -10.66
CA SER A 172 3.61 6.52 -10.79
C SER A 172 2.99 5.76 -11.95
N PHE A 173 1.76 5.30 -11.75
CA PHE A 173 0.94 4.65 -12.75
C PHE A 173 -0.39 5.39 -12.89
N LEU A 174 -0.76 5.76 -14.12
CA LEU A 174 -2.10 6.23 -14.40
C LEU A 174 -3.01 5.01 -14.54
N VAL A 175 -3.96 4.85 -13.63
CA VAL A 175 -4.91 3.75 -13.61
C VAL A 175 -6.29 4.28 -13.99
N ASP A 176 -6.93 3.58 -14.92
CA ASP A 176 -8.30 3.85 -15.36
C ASP A 176 -9.13 2.57 -15.17
N THR A 177 -10.13 2.65 -14.30
CA THR A 177 -11.04 1.56 -13.95
C THR A 177 -12.43 1.72 -14.54
N SER A 178 -12.64 2.71 -15.41
CA SER A 178 -13.95 3.07 -15.96
C SER A 178 -14.55 2.00 -16.87
N GLY A 179 -13.71 1.09 -17.37
CA GLY A 179 -14.11 -0.08 -18.16
C GLY A 179 -14.55 -1.28 -17.33
N LEU A 180 -14.50 -1.23 -16.00
CA LEU A 180 -14.93 -2.32 -15.14
C LEU A 180 -16.45 -2.35 -15.02
N ASN A 181 -16.99 -3.57 -14.93
CA ASN A 181 -18.41 -3.75 -14.68
C ASN A 181 -18.75 -3.35 -13.23
N ALA A 182 -19.97 -2.84 -13.03
CA ALA A 182 -20.44 -2.41 -11.71
C ALA A 182 -20.27 -3.53 -10.66
N GLY A 183 -19.70 -3.18 -9.51
CA GLY A 183 -19.40 -4.12 -8.43
C GLY A 183 -18.02 -4.75 -8.50
N PHE A 184 -17.19 -4.41 -9.50
CA PHE A 184 -15.78 -4.78 -9.55
C PHE A 184 -14.87 -3.57 -9.36
N ALA A 185 -13.70 -3.81 -8.77
CA ALA A 185 -12.58 -2.88 -8.69
C ALA A 185 -11.25 -3.65 -8.83
N VAL A 186 -10.15 -2.94 -8.68
CA VAL A 186 -8.78 -3.50 -8.72
C VAL A 186 -8.08 -3.26 -7.40
N HIS A 187 -7.59 -4.32 -6.77
CA HIS A 187 -6.65 -4.28 -5.64
C HIS A 187 -5.22 -4.37 -6.15
N PHE A 188 -4.33 -3.62 -5.53
CA PHE A 188 -2.94 -3.54 -5.89
C PHE A 188 -2.04 -3.93 -4.72
N ASP A 189 -1.12 -4.86 -4.97
CA ASP A 189 -0.01 -5.17 -4.09
C ASP A 189 1.31 -4.78 -4.78
N LEU A 190 2.32 -4.44 -3.98
CA LEU A 190 3.67 -4.10 -4.47
C LEU A 190 4.70 -5.07 -3.92
N TYR A 191 5.58 -5.55 -4.80
CA TYR A 191 6.66 -6.45 -4.40
C TYR A 191 7.90 -6.37 -5.28
N ASP A 192 8.97 -6.99 -4.76
CA ASP A 192 10.17 -7.33 -5.51
C ASP A 192 10.54 -8.80 -5.39
N GLU A 193 11.13 -9.31 -6.47
CA GLU A 193 11.70 -10.65 -6.52
C GLU A 193 13.21 -10.55 -6.42
N ILE A 194 13.78 -11.07 -5.34
CA ILE A 194 15.22 -11.13 -5.17
C ILE A 194 15.71 -12.54 -5.48
N ILE A 195 16.47 -12.64 -6.59
CA ILE A 195 17.14 -13.87 -7.02
C ILE A 195 18.64 -13.73 -6.74
N GLN A 196 19.11 -14.34 -5.66
CA GLN A 196 20.55 -14.41 -5.37
C GLN A 196 21.12 -15.72 -5.88
N GLN A 197 21.82 -15.66 -7.01
CA GLN A 197 22.60 -16.79 -7.50
C GLN A 197 23.94 -16.87 -6.78
N LYS A 198 24.17 -17.99 -6.09
CA LYS A 198 25.47 -18.41 -5.57
C LYS A 198 25.97 -19.59 -6.39
N LYS A 199 27.29 -19.82 -6.37
CA LYS A 199 28.00 -20.81 -7.19
C LYS A 199 27.31 -22.19 -7.28
N ASN A 200 26.61 -22.63 -6.23
CA ASN A 200 25.87 -23.91 -6.16
C ASN A 200 24.43 -23.77 -5.62
N SER A 201 23.85 -22.58 -5.52
CA SER A 201 22.49 -22.40 -4.98
C SER A 201 21.85 -21.11 -5.46
N THR A 202 20.57 -21.14 -5.80
CA THR A 202 19.77 -19.93 -6.02
C THR A 202 18.90 -19.71 -4.81
N ASN A 203 19.08 -18.59 -4.10
CA ASN A 203 18.15 -18.15 -3.08
C ASN A 203 17.11 -17.26 -3.75
N TYR A 204 15.85 -17.58 -3.54
CA TYR A 204 14.72 -16.73 -3.92
C TYR A 204 14.09 -16.19 -2.65
N SER A 205 13.87 -14.89 -2.62
CA SER A 205 13.12 -14.22 -1.56
C SER A 205 12.24 -13.15 -2.18
N LEU A 206 11.09 -12.97 -1.57
CA LEU A 206 10.07 -12.07 -2.05
C LEU A 206 9.77 -11.07 -0.94
N HIS A 207 9.87 -9.78 -1.24
CA HIS A 207 9.51 -8.73 -0.29
C HIS A 207 8.29 -7.98 -0.80
N PHE A 208 7.42 -7.64 0.13
CA PHE A 208 6.12 -7.05 -0.15
C PHE A 208 5.95 -5.77 0.63
N ALA A 209 5.12 -4.89 0.10
CA ALA A 209 4.47 -3.91 0.94
C ALA A 209 3.72 -4.63 2.08
N PRO A 210 3.75 -4.11 3.31
CA PRO A 210 2.85 -4.57 4.35
C PRO A 210 1.39 -4.39 3.90
N PHE A 211 0.50 -5.26 4.37
CA PHE A 211 -0.95 -5.15 4.08
C PHE A 211 -1.51 -3.75 4.35
N SER A 212 -1.01 -3.07 5.39
CA SER A 212 -1.37 -1.68 5.73
C SER A 212 -0.95 -0.62 4.70
N HIS A 213 -0.33 -1.04 3.60
CA HIS A 213 0.27 -0.20 2.58
C HIS A 213 -0.11 -0.68 1.18
N ASP A 214 -1.19 -1.43 1.06
CA ASP A 214 -1.81 -1.79 -0.21
C ASP A 214 -2.69 -0.63 -0.72
N ALA A 215 -3.11 -0.72 -1.98
CA ALA A 215 -3.99 0.28 -2.59
C ALA A 215 -5.12 -0.40 -3.37
N GLN A 216 -6.28 0.27 -3.46
CA GLN A 216 -7.43 -0.25 -4.21
C GLN A 216 -8.16 0.85 -4.98
N GLY A 217 -8.66 0.51 -6.16
CA GLY A 217 -9.69 1.32 -6.83
C GLY A 217 -11.03 1.26 -6.09
N GLU A 218 -11.84 2.30 -6.19
CA GLU A 218 -13.14 2.31 -5.52
C GLU A 218 -14.21 1.56 -6.32
N THR A 219 -14.93 0.64 -5.68
CA THR A 219 -16.20 0.12 -6.21
C THR A 219 -17.31 1.14 -5.98
N HIS A 220 -17.31 2.30 -6.66
CA HIS A 220 -18.38 3.31 -6.62
C HIS A 220 -19.22 3.35 -5.32
N ALA A 221 -18.84 4.23 -4.38
CA ALA A 221 -19.50 4.56 -3.12
C ALA A 221 -19.22 3.63 -1.93
N HIS A 222 -18.06 3.79 -1.32
CA HIS A 222 -17.94 3.59 0.13
C HIS A 222 -18.14 4.93 0.85
N GLU A 223 -19.30 5.12 1.49
CA GLU A 223 -19.44 6.12 2.55
C GLU A 223 -18.52 5.71 3.71
N VAL A 224 -17.32 6.27 3.78
CA VAL A 224 -16.43 6.07 4.92
C VAL A 224 -17.09 6.67 6.16
N PRO A 225 -17.38 5.90 7.22
CA PRO A 225 -17.88 6.47 8.46
C PRO A 225 -16.82 7.40 9.04
N GLU A 226 -17.12 8.70 9.08
CA GLU A 226 -16.24 9.71 9.61
C GLU A 226 -15.78 9.33 11.03
N THR A 227 -14.50 9.54 11.33
CA THR A 227 -13.80 9.22 12.59
C THR A 227 -14.25 10.11 13.76
N VAL A 228 -15.55 10.20 14.03
CA VAL A 228 -16.12 11.00 15.14
C VAL A 228 -15.81 10.37 16.52
N TYR A 229 -15.33 9.13 16.58
CA TYR A 229 -15.13 8.39 17.83
C TYR A 229 -13.88 8.83 18.64
N ASN A 230 -12.82 9.30 17.99
CA ASN A 230 -11.56 9.65 18.69
C ASN A 230 -11.60 11.05 19.34
N LEU A 231 -12.31 12.00 18.75
CA LEU A 231 -12.54 13.33 19.35
C LEU A 231 -13.43 13.26 20.60
N GLY A 232 -14.38 12.31 20.65
CA GLY A 232 -15.23 12.08 21.82
C GLY A 232 -14.47 11.58 23.05
N LEU A 233 -13.51 10.68 22.87
CA LEU A 233 -12.69 10.14 23.96
C LEU A 233 -11.71 11.18 24.52
N LEU A 234 -11.10 12.00 23.65
CA LEU A 234 -10.18 13.06 24.09
C LEU A 234 -10.93 14.18 24.85
N SER A 235 -12.12 14.56 24.37
CA SER A 235 -12.94 15.56 25.06
C SER A 235 -13.50 15.06 26.39
N ALA A 236 -13.86 13.78 26.50
CA ALA A 236 -14.25 13.15 27.78
C ALA A 236 -13.09 13.12 28.79
N ALA A 237 -11.87 12.83 28.35
CA ALA A 237 -10.68 12.80 29.21
C ALA A 237 -10.33 14.20 29.77
N VAL A 238 -10.44 15.25 28.96
CA VAL A 238 -10.21 16.63 29.40
C VAL A 238 -11.30 17.10 30.36
N ALA A 239 -12.55 16.72 30.15
CA ALA A 239 -13.65 17.04 31.06
C ALA A 239 -13.47 16.39 32.45
N LEU A 240 -13.01 15.14 32.51
CA LEU A 240 -12.68 14.44 33.77
C LEU A 240 -11.51 15.11 34.52
N LEU A 241 -10.46 15.51 33.81
CA LEU A 241 -9.32 16.23 34.40
C LEU A 241 -9.73 17.60 34.96
N GLY A 242 -10.62 18.32 34.26
CA GLY A 242 -11.20 19.58 34.75
C GLY A 242 -12.04 19.42 36.01
N ALA A 243 -12.84 18.35 36.10
CA ALA A 243 -13.66 18.04 37.27
C ALA A 243 -12.83 17.67 38.50
N LEU A 244 -11.72 16.93 38.31
CA LEU A 244 -10.80 16.58 39.40
C LEU A 244 -10.08 17.81 39.97
N ARG A 245 -9.70 18.79 39.13
CA ARG A 245 -9.04 20.02 39.57
C ARG A 245 -9.91 20.89 40.48
N ARG A 246 -11.23 20.94 40.24
CA ARG A 246 -12.16 21.72 41.08
C ARG A 246 -12.32 21.15 42.50
N ARG A 247 -12.08 19.85 42.70
CA ARG A 247 -12.17 19.22 44.03
C ARG A 247 -10.98 19.50 44.94
N CYS A 248 -9.80 19.82 44.38
CA CYS A 248 -8.60 20.12 45.17
C CYS A 248 -8.41 21.60 45.53
N SER A 249 -9.16 22.52 44.91
CA SER A 249 -9.05 23.97 45.17
C SER A 249 -10.05 24.50 46.21
N GLY A 250 -10.84 23.60 46.84
CA GLY A 250 -11.90 23.94 47.79
C GLY A 250 -11.61 23.57 49.25
N ARG A 251 -10.34 23.52 49.67
CA ARG A 251 -9.94 23.39 51.07
C ARG A 251 -8.87 24.42 51.41
#